data_AF-A0A951QK74-F1
#
_entry.id   AF-A0A951QK74-F1
#
_cell.length_a   1.000
_cell.length_b   1.000
_cell.length_c   1.000
_cell.angle_alpha   90.00
_cell.angle_beta   90.00
_cell.angle_gamma   90.00
#
_symmetry.space_group_name_H-M   'P 1'
#
loop_
_entity.id
_entity.type
_entity.pdbx_description
1 polymer ?
#
loop_
_entity_poly.entity_id
_entity_poly.type
_entity_poly.pdbx_seq_one_letter_code
_entity_poly.pdbx_strand_id
1 'polypeptide(L)'
;MAVAINNPKNWGYGQHIYEPIGKGSTQYKWLEQELNSPEFQQARYKVVMLHHPPHSLGGNVVPAYTDPVQIIERDGDGQILGVHYEYPKNQDYIVRDIVPLLEAYCVQLVFYGHSHLWNRFCSPSGMHFLETSNVGNSYGAAWGENKREVPVGYQEDYVQLGNPNGLEPIVPTIAPLLDPIGNPMPYIASNDITVFSIFETATGTITSYRFDTSQPELGVVKFDEFKLRDVHS
;
A
#
# COMPACT_ATOMS: atom_id res chain seq x y z
N MET A 1 -4.81 19.30 -28.74
CA MET A 1 -5.60 18.36 -27.92
C MET A 1 -6.66 17.59 -28.71
N ALA A 2 -7.44 18.20 -29.62
CA ALA A 2 -8.50 17.52 -30.39
C ALA A 2 -8.08 16.33 -31.30
N VAL A 3 -6.81 16.24 -31.71
CA VAL A 3 -6.35 15.16 -32.62
C VAL A 3 -6.12 13.83 -31.89
N ALA A 4 -5.87 13.87 -30.57
CA ALA A 4 -5.59 12.65 -29.79
C ALA A 4 -6.86 11.82 -29.49
N ILE A 5 -8.00 12.49 -29.29
CA ILE A 5 -9.25 11.83 -28.90
C ILE A 5 -9.95 11.09 -30.04
N ASN A 6 -9.75 11.52 -31.28
CA ASN A 6 -10.30 10.85 -32.46
C ASN A 6 -9.49 9.63 -32.93
N ASN A 7 -8.38 9.31 -32.24
CA ASN A 7 -7.57 8.14 -32.53
C ASN A 7 -7.49 7.23 -31.29
N PRO A 8 -8.29 6.15 -31.22
CA PRO A 8 -8.30 5.24 -30.08
C PRO A 8 -6.94 4.68 -29.67
N LYS A 9 -5.99 4.56 -30.61
CA LYS A 9 -4.63 4.09 -30.30
C LYS A 9 -3.85 5.00 -29.35
N ASN A 10 -4.30 6.25 -29.20
CA ASN A 10 -3.63 7.26 -28.38
C ASN A 10 -4.29 7.47 -27.00
N TRP A 11 -5.28 6.66 -26.62
CA TRP A 11 -6.03 6.87 -25.37
C TRP A 11 -5.30 6.38 -24.11
N GLY A 12 -4.14 5.75 -24.23
CA GLY A 12 -3.33 5.32 -23.08
C GLY A 12 -3.85 4.09 -22.34
N TYR A 13 -5.14 3.75 -22.45
CA TYR A 13 -5.78 2.52 -21.96
C TYR A 13 -5.80 2.30 -20.43
N GLY A 14 -5.22 3.22 -19.65
CA GLY A 14 -5.20 3.14 -18.20
C GLY A 14 -4.12 2.18 -17.66
N GLN A 15 -4.16 1.94 -16.35
CA GLN A 15 -3.26 1.03 -15.66
C GLN A 15 -3.85 -0.39 -15.75
N HIS A 16 -3.20 -1.25 -16.52
CA HIS A 16 -3.63 -2.63 -16.68
C HIS A 16 -2.86 -3.58 -15.76
N ILE A 17 -3.59 -4.59 -15.28
CA ILE A 17 -3.02 -5.71 -14.56
C ILE A 17 -2.71 -6.80 -15.60
N TYR A 18 -1.42 -7.09 -15.79
CA TYR A 18 -0.99 -8.06 -16.81
C TYR A 18 -1.45 -9.49 -16.52
N GLU A 19 -1.44 -9.88 -15.24
CA GLU A 19 -1.87 -11.20 -14.80
C GLU A 19 -2.94 -11.06 -13.72
N PRO A 20 -4.14 -11.65 -13.90
CA PRO A 20 -5.21 -11.54 -12.92
C PRO A 20 -4.78 -12.10 -11.55
N ILE A 21 -5.00 -11.32 -10.51
CA ILE A 21 -4.77 -11.73 -9.10
C ILE A 21 -6.08 -11.96 -8.34
N GLY A 22 -7.21 -11.50 -8.88
CA GLY A 22 -8.51 -11.62 -8.25
C GLY A 22 -8.96 -13.08 -8.08
N LYS A 23 -10.00 -13.27 -7.27
CA LYS A 23 -10.56 -14.58 -6.94
C LYS A 23 -10.86 -15.40 -8.20
N GLY A 24 -10.39 -16.64 -8.22
CA GLY A 24 -10.58 -17.57 -9.34
C GLY A 24 -9.47 -17.56 -10.40
N SER A 25 -8.58 -16.58 -10.37
CA SER A 25 -7.35 -16.56 -11.19
C SER A 25 -6.39 -17.71 -10.84
N THR A 26 -5.43 -17.97 -11.73
CA THR A 26 -4.36 -18.96 -11.48
C THR A 26 -3.54 -18.57 -10.25
N GLN A 27 -3.16 -17.30 -10.12
CA GLN A 27 -2.35 -16.82 -9.00
C GLN A 27 -3.10 -16.91 -7.68
N TYR A 28 -4.40 -16.56 -7.65
CA TYR A 28 -5.22 -16.68 -6.45
C TYR A 28 -5.34 -18.14 -5.97
N LYS A 29 -5.62 -19.06 -6.89
CA LYS A 29 -5.75 -20.50 -6.57
C LYS A 29 -4.44 -21.07 -6.07
N TRP A 30 -3.33 -20.68 -6.67
CA TRP A 30 -2.00 -21.05 -6.19
C TRP A 30 -1.77 -20.50 -4.77
N LEU A 31 -2.05 -19.22 -4.52
CA LEU A 31 -1.90 -18.62 -3.20
C LEU A 31 -2.74 -19.34 -2.15
N GLU A 32 -4.00 -19.66 -2.45
CA GLU A 32 -4.86 -20.44 -1.57
C GLU A 32 -4.27 -21.82 -1.25
N GLN A 33 -3.67 -22.50 -2.24
CA GLN A 33 -2.99 -23.78 -2.04
C GLN A 33 -1.75 -23.65 -1.15
N GLU A 34 -0.90 -22.65 -1.39
CA GLU A 34 0.30 -22.39 -0.57
C GLU A 34 -0.07 -22.04 0.87
N LEU A 35 -1.06 -21.18 1.07
CA LEU A 35 -1.54 -20.81 2.40
C LEU A 35 -2.11 -22.01 3.14
N ASN A 36 -2.72 -22.97 2.43
CA ASN A 36 -3.25 -24.20 3.01
C ASN A 36 -2.20 -25.32 3.18
N SER A 37 -0.95 -25.11 2.73
CA SER A 37 0.11 -26.13 2.85
C SER A 37 0.43 -26.45 4.32
N PRO A 38 0.83 -27.70 4.64
CA PRO A 38 1.27 -28.06 5.98
C PRO A 38 2.40 -27.16 6.49
N GLU A 39 3.35 -26.80 5.63
CA GLU A 39 4.49 -25.94 5.94
C GLU A 39 4.03 -24.56 6.39
N PHE A 40 3.11 -23.94 5.65
CA PHE A 40 2.58 -22.63 6.01
C PHE A 40 1.72 -22.70 7.27
N GLN A 41 0.87 -23.72 7.39
CA GLN A 41 -0.01 -23.89 8.55
C GLN A 41 0.75 -24.14 9.85
N GLN A 42 1.86 -24.88 9.79
CA GLN A 42 2.69 -25.20 10.96
C GLN A 42 3.71 -24.12 11.26
N ALA A 43 4.01 -23.21 10.31
CA ALA A 43 4.95 -22.13 10.52
C ALA A 43 4.57 -21.28 11.74
N ARG A 44 5.56 -21.01 12.59
CA ARG A 44 5.40 -20.12 13.76
C ARG A 44 5.07 -18.69 13.36
N TYR A 45 5.61 -18.25 12.22
CA TYR A 45 5.37 -16.93 11.65
C TYR A 45 4.99 -17.05 10.19
N LYS A 46 3.81 -16.52 9.86
CA LYS A 46 3.17 -16.49 8.56
C LYS A 46 3.29 -15.08 8.01
N VAL A 47 4.20 -14.91 7.05
CA VAL A 47 4.53 -13.62 6.44
C VAL A 47 4.24 -13.68 4.95
N VAL A 48 3.58 -12.66 4.42
CA VAL A 48 3.31 -12.49 2.98
C VAL A 48 4.00 -11.22 2.50
N MET A 49 4.57 -11.25 1.30
CA MET A 49 5.18 -10.09 0.67
C MET A 49 4.40 -9.68 -0.57
N LEU A 50 4.11 -8.38 -0.69
CA LEU A 50 3.48 -7.77 -1.86
C LEU A 50 4.34 -6.60 -2.33
N HIS A 51 4.27 -6.22 -3.60
CA HIS A 51 4.85 -4.93 -4.01
C HIS A 51 3.87 -3.79 -3.72
N HIS A 52 2.65 -3.88 -4.27
CA HIS A 52 1.61 -2.87 -4.07
C HIS A 52 0.96 -3.00 -2.68
N PRO A 53 0.87 -1.92 -1.90
CA PRO A 53 0.36 -1.95 -0.54
C PRO A 53 -1.15 -2.18 -0.50
N PRO A 54 -1.66 -3.02 0.43
CA PRO A 54 -3.08 -3.04 0.79
C PRO A 54 -3.48 -1.82 1.63
N HIS A 55 -2.56 -1.32 2.45
CA HIS A 55 -2.76 -0.16 3.31
C HIS A 55 -1.50 0.69 3.29
N SER A 56 -1.60 1.96 2.90
CA SER A 56 -0.44 2.86 2.92
C SER A 56 -0.89 4.31 2.89
N LEU A 57 -0.05 5.18 3.43
CA LEU A 57 -0.19 6.62 3.30
C LEU A 57 0.39 7.14 1.97
N GLY A 58 0.98 6.31 1.11
CA GLY A 58 1.67 6.80 -0.07
C GLY A 58 0.80 7.48 -1.12
N GLY A 59 1.38 8.45 -1.82
CA GLY A 59 0.67 9.20 -2.86
C GLY A 59 0.26 8.33 -4.06
N ASN A 60 1.08 7.34 -4.41
CA ASN A 60 0.94 6.49 -5.61
C ASN A 60 0.17 5.17 -5.37
N VAL A 61 -0.57 5.07 -4.26
CA VAL A 61 -1.37 3.87 -3.90
C VAL A 61 -2.84 4.01 -4.32
N VAL A 62 -3.16 5.13 -4.96
CA VAL A 62 -4.40 5.36 -5.72
C VAL A 62 -4.01 5.47 -7.19
N PRO A 63 -4.85 5.01 -8.13
CA PRO A 63 -6.19 4.46 -7.93
C PRO A 63 -6.21 3.04 -7.35
N ALA A 64 -7.41 2.47 -7.13
CA ALA A 64 -7.59 1.10 -6.68
C ALA A 64 -6.93 0.08 -7.63
N TYR A 65 -6.45 -1.05 -7.08
CA TYR A 65 -5.80 -2.11 -7.85
C TYR A 65 -6.83 -3.00 -8.56
N THR A 66 -7.39 -2.50 -9.66
CA THR A 66 -8.42 -3.17 -10.47
C THR A 66 -8.21 -2.86 -11.95
N ASP A 67 -8.87 -3.62 -12.83
CA ASP A 67 -8.88 -3.30 -14.25
C ASP A 67 -9.59 -1.95 -14.51
N PRO A 68 -9.08 -1.14 -15.46
CA PRO A 68 -9.63 0.17 -15.74
C PRO A 68 -10.97 0.07 -16.47
N VAL A 69 -11.95 0.86 -16.03
CA VAL A 69 -13.24 1.05 -16.70
C VAL A 69 -13.15 2.28 -17.59
N GLN A 70 -13.19 2.07 -18.90
CA GLN A 70 -13.13 3.16 -19.85
C GLN A 70 -14.46 3.93 -19.89
N ILE A 71 -14.37 5.25 -19.71
CA ILE A 71 -15.48 6.19 -19.87
C ILE A 71 -15.20 7.05 -21.10
N ILE A 72 -16.20 7.18 -21.98
CA ILE A 72 -16.15 8.03 -23.18
C ILE A 72 -17.24 9.08 -23.02
N GLU A 73 -16.83 10.32 -22.79
CA GLU A 73 -17.74 11.47 -22.72
C GLU A 73 -18.08 11.94 -24.13
N ARG A 74 -19.36 12.22 -24.38
CA ARG A 74 -19.85 12.67 -25.68
C ARG A 74 -20.79 13.87 -25.55
N ASP A 75 -20.80 14.72 -26.56
CA ASP A 75 -21.77 15.81 -26.66
C ASP A 75 -23.12 15.33 -27.20
N GLY A 76 -24.07 16.27 -27.34
CA GLY A 76 -25.42 15.99 -27.85
C GLY A 76 -25.46 15.55 -29.32
N ASP A 77 -24.41 15.80 -30.09
CA ASP A 77 -24.25 15.36 -31.47
C ASP A 77 -23.49 14.03 -31.57
N GLY A 78 -23.09 13.45 -30.43
CA GLY A 78 -22.39 12.17 -30.31
C GLY A 78 -20.87 12.26 -30.50
N GLN A 79 -20.31 13.47 -30.65
CA GLN A 79 -18.87 13.67 -30.78
C GLN A 79 -18.17 13.45 -29.44
N ILE A 80 -16.98 12.87 -29.48
CA ILE A 80 -16.22 12.57 -28.26
C ILE A 80 -15.63 13.86 -27.68
N LEU A 81 -15.94 14.13 -26.41
CA LEU A 81 -15.42 15.26 -25.63
C LEU A 81 -14.20 14.85 -24.79
N GLY A 82 -14.24 13.65 -24.20
CA GLY A 82 -13.23 13.13 -23.29
C GLY A 82 -13.19 11.61 -23.30
N VAL A 83 -12.01 11.05 -23.00
CA VAL A 83 -11.85 9.64 -22.66
C VAL A 83 -11.03 9.59 -21.38
N HIS A 84 -11.57 8.91 -20.37
CA HIS A 84 -10.89 8.66 -19.10
C HIS A 84 -11.13 7.24 -18.61
N TYR A 85 -10.42 6.86 -17.55
CA TYR A 85 -10.45 5.52 -16.99
C TYR A 85 -10.70 5.62 -15.49
N GLU A 86 -11.73 4.91 -15.03
CA GLU A 86 -12.09 4.83 -13.62
C GLU A 86 -11.72 3.47 -13.05
N TYR A 87 -11.45 3.44 -11.75
CA TYR A 87 -10.95 2.25 -11.07
C TYR A 87 -11.85 1.99 -9.86
N PRO A 88 -12.90 1.17 -10.03
CA PRO A 88 -13.91 0.99 -9.00
C PRO A 88 -13.31 0.54 -7.68
N LYS A 89 -13.45 1.35 -6.63
CA LYS A 89 -12.80 1.08 -5.34
C LYS A 89 -13.28 -0.25 -4.73
N ASN A 90 -14.56 -0.57 -4.91
CA ASN A 90 -15.14 -1.84 -4.47
C ASN A 90 -14.67 -3.06 -5.29
N GLN A 91 -13.94 -2.85 -6.38
CA GLN A 91 -13.32 -3.88 -7.19
C GLN A 91 -11.82 -4.02 -6.96
N ASP A 92 -11.21 -3.27 -6.02
CA ASP A 92 -9.80 -3.43 -5.67
C ASP A 92 -9.51 -4.90 -5.32
N TYR A 93 -8.75 -5.60 -6.17
CA TYR A 93 -8.52 -7.03 -6.03
C TYR A 93 -7.72 -7.37 -4.77
N ILE A 94 -6.84 -6.46 -4.33
CA ILE A 94 -6.02 -6.67 -3.13
C ILE A 94 -6.92 -6.65 -1.90
N VAL A 95 -7.73 -5.60 -1.73
CA VAL A 95 -8.55 -5.45 -0.52
C VAL A 95 -9.80 -6.35 -0.56
N ARG A 96 -10.38 -6.58 -1.74
CA ARG A 96 -11.58 -7.41 -1.90
C ARG A 96 -11.28 -8.91 -1.79
N ASP A 97 -10.20 -9.38 -2.42
CA ASP A 97 -9.95 -10.82 -2.58
C ASP A 97 -8.74 -11.31 -1.78
N ILE A 98 -7.62 -10.60 -1.85
CA ILE A 98 -6.35 -11.07 -1.26
C ILE A 98 -6.34 -10.88 0.26
N VAL A 99 -6.61 -9.67 0.77
CA VAL A 99 -6.59 -9.39 2.22
C VAL A 99 -7.51 -10.34 3.00
N PRO A 100 -8.78 -10.57 2.60
CA PRO A 100 -9.64 -11.51 3.31
C PRO A 100 -9.13 -12.96 3.26
N LEU A 101 -8.47 -13.36 2.17
CA LEU A 101 -7.82 -14.67 2.09
C LEU A 101 -6.67 -14.76 3.10
N LEU A 102 -5.78 -13.77 3.16
CA LEU A 102 -4.66 -13.76 4.11
C LEU A 102 -5.14 -13.80 5.57
N GLU A 103 -6.19 -13.04 5.87
CA GLU A 103 -6.87 -13.04 7.17
C GLU A 103 -7.41 -14.44 7.53
N ALA A 104 -8.09 -15.10 6.60
CA ALA A 104 -8.66 -16.44 6.81
C ALA A 104 -7.60 -17.50 7.14
N TYR A 105 -6.37 -17.34 6.64
CA TYR A 105 -5.25 -18.25 6.91
C TYR A 105 -4.33 -17.79 8.05
N CYS A 106 -4.76 -16.77 8.81
CA CYS A 106 -4.07 -16.20 9.96
C CYS A 106 -2.65 -15.70 9.65
N VAL A 107 -2.47 -15.04 8.50
CA VAL A 107 -1.24 -14.30 8.21
C VAL A 107 -1.00 -13.26 9.31
N GLN A 108 0.23 -13.17 9.79
CA GLN A 108 0.62 -12.27 10.88
C GLN A 108 1.21 -10.95 10.37
N LEU A 109 1.92 -11.00 9.24
CA LEU A 109 2.57 -9.83 8.65
C LEU A 109 2.41 -9.83 7.12
N VAL A 110 1.93 -8.72 6.58
CA VAL A 110 2.02 -8.38 5.16
C VAL A 110 3.07 -7.28 5.01
N PHE A 111 4.14 -7.61 4.29
CA PHE A 111 5.28 -6.74 4.06
C PHE A 111 5.32 -6.23 2.62
N TYR A 112 5.55 -4.93 2.40
CA TYR A 112 5.48 -4.33 1.07
C TYR A 112 6.30 -3.05 0.89
N GLY A 113 6.22 -2.46 -0.32
CA GLY A 113 6.92 -1.25 -0.71
C GLY A 113 6.04 -0.32 -1.54
N HIS A 114 6.51 0.03 -2.76
CA HIS A 114 5.86 0.89 -3.77
C HIS A 114 5.94 2.39 -3.54
N SER A 115 5.63 2.90 -2.35
CA SER A 115 5.58 4.35 -2.10
C SER A 115 6.87 4.95 -1.58
N HIS A 116 7.84 4.08 -1.26
CA HIS A 116 9.14 4.45 -0.71
C HIS A 116 8.98 5.20 0.62
N LEU A 117 8.19 4.60 1.50
CA LEU A 117 7.88 5.12 2.82
C LEU A 117 8.22 4.09 3.89
N TRP A 118 8.18 4.57 5.13
CA TRP A 118 7.83 3.73 6.26
C TRP A 118 6.45 4.12 6.76
N ASN A 119 5.56 3.14 6.94
CA ASN A 119 4.30 3.27 7.67
C ASN A 119 3.84 1.87 8.08
N ARG A 120 2.96 1.79 9.09
CA ARG A 120 2.37 0.51 9.46
C ARG A 120 0.94 0.62 9.94
N PHE A 121 0.22 -0.49 9.79
CA PHE A 121 -1.18 -0.66 10.17
C PHE A 121 -1.38 -2.01 10.85
N CYS A 122 -2.53 -2.19 11.49
CA CYS A 122 -2.93 -3.46 12.06
C CYS A 122 -4.44 -3.63 11.85
N SER A 123 -4.85 -4.77 11.31
CA SER A 123 -6.27 -5.09 11.18
C SER A 123 -6.90 -5.43 12.54
N PRO A 124 -8.24 -5.43 12.66
CA PRO A 124 -8.92 -5.86 13.88
C PRO A 124 -8.59 -7.29 14.32
N SER A 125 -8.22 -8.18 13.39
CA SER A 125 -7.81 -9.55 13.72
C SER A 125 -6.40 -9.61 14.32
N GLY A 126 -5.58 -8.58 14.12
CA GLY A 126 -4.17 -8.54 14.52
C GLY A 126 -3.17 -8.82 13.40
N MET A 127 -3.59 -8.84 12.12
CA MET A 127 -2.64 -8.91 11.00
C MET A 127 -1.95 -7.56 10.82
N HIS A 128 -0.62 -7.56 10.83
CA HIS A 128 0.19 -6.37 10.67
C HIS A 128 0.47 -6.09 9.19
N PHE A 129 0.50 -4.81 8.83
CA PHE A 129 0.88 -4.33 7.51
C PHE A 129 2.04 -3.36 7.67
N LEU A 130 3.15 -3.59 6.96
CA LEU A 130 4.37 -2.79 7.10
C LEU A 130 4.94 -2.45 5.72
N GLU A 131 5.03 -1.15 5.44
CA GLU A 131 5.93 -0.61 4.43
C GLU A 131 7.25 -0.23 5.12
N THR A 132 8.39 -0.71 4.63
CA THR A 132 9.72 -0.28 5.11
C THR A 132 10.67 0.02 3.95
N SER A 133 10.17 0.68 2.90
CA SER A 133 10.84 0.80 1.60
C SER A 133 11.54 2.15 1.35
N ASN A 134 11.61 3.03 2.34
CA ASN A 134 12.27 4.33 2.20
C ASN A 134 13.80 4.19 2.26
N VAL A 135 14.48 4.18 1.11
CA VAL A 135 15.93 3.94 0.99
C VAL A 135 16.66 5.01 0.16
N GLY A 136 16.40 6.29 0.43
CA GLY A 136 17.06 7.41 -0.26
C GLY A 136 16.25 8.06 -1.38
N ASN A 137 14.97 7.72 -1.51
CA ASN A 137 13.97 8.58 -2.14
C ASN A 137 12.56 8.29 -1.59
N SER A 138 11.61 9.18 -1.82
CA SER A 138 10.21 9.01 -1.42
C SER A 138 9.22 9.59 -2.44
N TYR A 139 8.05 8.94 -2.60
CA TYR A 139 6.92 9.50 -3.33
C TYR A 139 5.96 10.32 -2.45
N GLY A 140 6.32 10.53 -1.19
CA GLY A 140 5.53 11.30 -0.24
C GLY A 140 4.35 10.53 0.35
N ALA A 141 3.95 10.95 1.55
CA ALA A 141 2.76 10.48 2.22
C ALA A 141 1.63 11.50 2.06
N ALA A 142 0.43 11.04 1.72
CA ALA A 142 -0.78 11.82 1.64
C ALA A 142 -1.30 12.14 3.05
N TRP A 143 -0.67 13.11 3.72
CA TRP A 143 -0.93 13.46 5.11
C TRP A 143 -0.86 14.96 5.34
N GLY A 144 -1.69 15.47 6.27
CA GLY A 144 -1.79 16.90 6.56
C GLY A 144 -2.20 17.70 5.30
N GLU A 145 -1.37 18.66 4.92
CA GLU A 145 -1.60 19.49 3.72
C GLU A 145 -1.17 18.82 2.41
N ASN A 146 -0.41 17.72 2.46
CA ASN A 146 0.01 17.00 1.25
C ASN A 146 -1.11 16.08 0.77
N LYS A 147 -2.03 16.61 -0.04
CA LYS A 147 -3.17 15.88 -0.59
C LYS A 147 -2.79 15.19 -1.90
N ARG A 148 -3.31 13.99 -2.13
CA ARG A 148 -3.28 13.36 -3.46
C ARG A 148 -4.07 14.22 -4.44
N GLU A 149 -3.58 14.31 -5.68
CA GLU A 149 -4.36 14.89 -6.77
C GLU A 149 -5.52 13.95 -7.11
N VAL A 150 -6.75 14.46 -7.02
CA VAL A 150 -7.97 13.69 -7.32
C VAL A 150 -8.66 14.32 -8.53
N PRO A 151 -8.94 13.53 -9.58
CA PRO A 151 -9.65 14.02 -10.75
C PRO A 151 -11.04 14.58 -10.41
N VAL A 152 -11.40 15.70 -11.03
CA VAL A 152 -12.73 16.31 -10.88
C VAL A 152 -13.69 15.66 -11.89
N GLY A 153 -14.92 15.40 -11.47
CA GLY A 153 -15.99 14.90 -12.36
C GLY A 153 -16.00 13.38 -12.58
N TYR A 154 -15.14 12.63 -11.89
CA TYR A 154 -15.13 11.17 -11.92
C TYR A 154 -16.25 10.63 -11.02
N GLN A 155 -16.78 9.45 -11.36
CA GLN A 155 -17.84 8.82 -10.57
C GLN A 155 -17.27 8.16 -9.31
N GLU A 156 -16.06 7.60 -9.41
CA GLU A 156 -15.35 7.00 -8.29
C GLU A 156 -14.82 8.02 -7.27
N ASP A 157 -14.88 7.64 -5.99
CA ASP A 157 -14.34 8.44 -4.87
C ASP A 157 -12.87 8.08 -4.60
N TYR A 158 -11.97 9.03 -4.89
CA TYR A 158 -10.55 8.89 -4.65
C TYR A 158 -10.14 9.58 -3.35
N VAL A 159 -9.45 8.83 -2.49
CA VAL A 159 -9.08 9.30 -1.16
C VAL A 159 -7.89 10.27 -1.23
N GLN A 160 -8.15 11.53 -0.93
CA GLN A 160 -7.16 12.61 -0.96
C GLN A 160 -6.10 12.52 0.15
N LEU A 161 -6.47 12.05 1.34
CA LEU A 161 -5.60 11.99 2.52
C LEU A 161 -5.78 10.68 3.26
N GLY A 162 -4.71 10.21 3.91
CA GLY A 162 -4.73 9.01 4.71
C GLY A 162 -4.65 7.73 3.86
N ASN A 163 -5.00 6.62 4.51
CA ASN A 163 -5.06 5.30 3.90
C ASN A 163 -6.36 5.15 3.11
N PRO A 164 -6.33 4.86 1.80
CA PRO A 164 -7.56 4.72 1.02
C PRO A 164 -8.45 3.56 1.50
N ASN A 165 -7.86 2.58 2.20
CA ASN A 165 -8.49 1.31 2.51
C ASN A 165 -8.90 1.18 3.99
N GLY A 166 -8.98 2.31 4.71
CA GLY A 166 -9.77 2.43 5.94
C GLY A 166 -9.10 2.05 7.27
N LEU A 167 -7.88 1.49 7.26
CA LEU A 167 -7.12 1.31 8.52
C LEU A 167 -6.40 2.60 8.92
N GLU A 168 -6.44 2.92 10.21
CA GLU A 168 -5.68 4.02 10.79
C GLU A 168 -4.18 3.70 10.85
N PRO A 169 -3.30 4.64 10.46
CA PRO A 169 -1.86 4.42 10.50
C PRO A 169 -1.36 4.49 11.95
N ILE A 170 -0.36 3.67 12.29
CA ILE A 170 0.15 3.59 13.65
C ILE A 170 1.43 4.43 13.79
N VAL A 171 1.43 5.29 14.79
CA VAL A 171 2.59 6.10 15.17
C VAL A 171 3.72 5.21 15.71
N PRO A 172 4.99 5.44 15.30
CA PRO A 172 6.13 4.78 15.89
C PRO A 172 6.17 4.87 17.42
N THR A 173 6.48 3.76 18.07
CA THR A 173 6.35 3.59 19.53
C THR A 173 7.55 4.08 20.34
N ILE A 174 8.72 4.29 19.72
CA ILE A 174 9.97 4.56 20.44
C ILE A 174 10.47 5.98 20.19
N ALA A 175 10.64 6.37 18.93
CA ALA A 175 11.20 7.68 18.57
C ALA A 175 10.60 8.20 17.24
N PRO A 176 9.28 8.46 17.18
CA PRO A 176 8.64 8.96 15.96
C PRO A 176 9.31 10.25 15.47
N LEU A 177 9.29 10.48 14.15
CA LEU A 177 9.57 11.82 13.63
C LEU A 177 8.43 12.75 14.04
N LEU A 178 8.73 14.02 14.24
CA LEU A 178 7.75 15.03 14.62
C LEU A 178 7.45 15.95 13.42
N ASP A 179 6.22 16.41 13.32
CA ASP A 179 5.82 17.48 12.40
C ASP A 179 6.41 18.84 12.86
N PRO A 180 6.28 19.92 12.06
CA PRO A 180 6.82 21.24 12.41
C PRO A 180 6.27 21.86 13.70
N ILE A 181 5.14 21.38 14.21
CA ILE A 181 4.51 21.86 15.45
C ILE A 181 4.72 20.89 16.63
N GLY A 182 5.48 19.80 16.42
CA GLY A 182 5.91 18.87 17.46
C GLY A 182 5.04 17.63 17.65
N ASN A 183 4.05 17.37 16.79
CA ASN A 183 3.24 16.14 16.90
C ASN A 183 3.95 14.95 16.27
N PRO A 184 3.82 13.74 16.83
CA PRO A 184 4.43 12.56 16.26
C PRO A 184 3.73 12.13 14.95
N MET A 185 4.52 11.85 13.93
CA MET A 185 4.04 11.44 12.60
C MET A 185 3.96 9.91 12.48
N PRO A 186 2.91 9.38 11.82
CA PRO A 186 2.73 7.94 11.66
C PRO A 186 3.48 7.35 10.45
N TYR A 187 4.45 8.07 9.90
CA TYR A 187 5.23 7.65 8.75
C TYR A 187 6.62 8.27 8.71
N ILE A 188 7.48 7.75 7.83
CA ILE A 188 8.70 8.40 7.36
C ILE A 188 8.64 8.48 5.83
N ALA A 189 8.79 9.70 5.30
CA ALA A 189 8.85 10.00 3.87
C ALA A 189 9.98 11.00 3.66
N SER A 190 11.15 10.55 3.23
CA SER A 190 12.34 11.42 3.10
C SER A 190 13.27 10.94 1.98
N ASN A 191 13.99 11.87 1.37
CA ASN A 191 15.07 11.52 0.44
C ASN A 191 16.42 11.38 1.16
N ASP A 192 16.52 11.84 2.40
CA ASP A 192 17.77 11.86 3.18
C ASP A 192 17.80 10.75 4.23
N ILE A 193 16.67 10.08 4.49
CA ILE A 193 16.57 9.01 5.49
C ILE A 193 16.49 7.65 4.77
N THR A 194 17.28 6.70 5.25
CA THR A 194 17.13 5.28 4.96
C THR A 194 16.45 4.59 6.14
N VAL A 195 15.41 3.81 5.87
CA VAL A 195 14.68 3.02 6.85
C VAL A 195 14.89 1.54 6.55
N PHE A 196 15.09 0.76 7.60
CA PHE A 196 15.15 -0.70 7.52
C PHE A 196 14.49 -1.31 8.74
N SER A 197 13.96 -2.53 8.58
CA SER A 197 13.33 -3.27 9.66
C SER A 197 13.97 -4.64 9.81
N ILE A 198 14.16 -5.06 11.05
CA ILE A 198 14.74 -6.36 11.40
C ILE A 198 13.64 -7.21 12.06
N PHE A 199 13.46 -8.42 11.55
CA PHE A 199 12.58 -9.42 12.15
C PHE A 199 13.38 -10.44 12.95
N GLU A 200 13.30 -10.37 14.28
CA GLU A 200 13.92 -11.31 15.20
C GLU A 200 13.00 -12.52 15.41
N THR A 201 13.30 -13.63 14.74
CA THR A 201 12.46 -14.84 14.74
C THR A 201 12.48 -15.59 16.06
N ALA A 202 13.48 -15.39 16.93
CA ALA A 202 13.47 -16.03 18.25
C ALA A 202 12.31 -15.51 19.11
N THR A 203 12.09 -14.19 19.08
CA THR A 203 11.09 -13.50 19.90
C THR A 203 9.81 -13.18 19.12
N GLY A 204 9.86 -13.10 17.79
CA GLY A 204 8.77 -12.60 16.96
C GLY A 204 8.72 -11.07 16.91
N THR A 205 9.81 -10.40 17.26
CA THR A 205 9.88 -8.94 17.35
C THR A 205 10.30 -8.35 16.01
N ILE A 206 9.56 -7.33 15.55
CA ILE A 206 9.94 -6.51 14.41
C ILE A 206 10.36 -5.15 14.94
N THR A 207 11.58 -4.75 14.60
CA THR A 207 12.15 -3.46 15.00
C THR A 207 12.49 -2.65 13.77
N SER A 208 12.04 -1.41 13.72
CA SER A 208 12.38 -0.48 12.64
C SER A 208 13.42 0.55 13.09
N TYR A 209 14.36 0.79 12.19
CA TYR A 209 15.49 1.69 12.35
C TYR A 209 15.52 2.71 11.23
N ARG A 210 15.99 3.91 11.54
CA ARG A 210 16.27 4.94 10.55
C ARG A 210 17.72 5.40 10.64
N PHE A 211 18.28 5.77 9.50
CA PHE A 211 19.60 6.36 9.35
C PHE A 211 19.47 7.62 8.50
N ASP A 212 19.86 8.77 9.05
CA ASP A 212 19.89 10.04 8.32
C ASP A 212 21.23 10.16 7.60
N THR A 213 21.19 10.04 6.28
CA THR A 213 22.38 10.12 5.41
C THR A 213 22.96 11.53 5.31
N SER A 214 22.20 12.56 5.67
CA SER A 214 22.68 13.94 5.73
C SER A 214 23.48 14.23 7.01
N GLN A 215 23.29 13.42 8.06
CA GLN A 215 23.93 13.53 9.37
C GLN A 215 24.46 12.15 9.84
N PRO A 216 25.39 11.52 9.09
CA PRO A 216 25.83 10.16 9.33
C PRO A 216 26.49 9.94 10.71
N GLU A 217 27.04 10.99 11.31
CA GLU A 217 27.65 11.00 12.63
C GLU A 217 26.67 10.74 13.78
N LEU A 218 25.36 10.98 13.57
CA LEU A 218 24.32 10.71 14.56
C LEU A 218 23.98 9.22 14.67
N GLY A 219 24.43 8.40 13.72
CA GLY A 219 24.24 6.96 13.71
C GLY A 219 22.80 6.52 13.48
N VAL A 220 22.55 5.24 13.75
CA VAL A 220 21.24 4.60 13.50
C VAL A 220 20.32 4.79 14.71
N VAL A 221 19.07 5.17 14.46
CA VAL A 221 18.04 5.35 15.49
C VAL A 221 16.98 4.25 15.39
N LYS A 222 16.82 3.46 16.46
CA LYS A 222 15.64 2.59 16.66
C LYS A 222 14.43 3.50 16.92
N PHE A 223 13.38 3.40 16.12
CA PHE A 223 12.24 4.31 16.22
C PHE A 223 10.88 3.64 16.40
N ASP A 224 10.75 2.36 16.05
CA ASP A 224 9.53 1.59 16.30
C ASP A 224 9.84 0.13 16.63
N GLU A 225 8.95 -0.51 17.36
CA GLU A 225 8.97 -1.94 17.64
C GLU A 225 7.56 -2.48 17.84
N PHE A 226 7.29 -3.68 17.32
CA PHE A 226 6.09 -4.45 17.62
C PHE A 226 6.37 -5.94 17.55
N LYS A 227 5.43 -6.76 18.02
CA LYS A 227 5.60 -8.21 18.12
C LYS A 227 4.50 -8.94 17.37
N LEU A 228 4.87 -9.92 16.55
CA LEU A 228 3.91 -10.86 15.98
C LEU A 228 3.40 -11.80 17.08
N ARG A 229 2.09 -12.05 17.09
CA ARG A 229 1.49 -13.05 17.99
C ARG A 229 2.03 -14.43 17.66
N ASP A 230 2.27 -15.28 18.64
CA ASP A 230 2.60 -16.67 18.37
C ASP A 230 1.28 -17.41 18.08
N VAL A 231 1.18 -18.08 16.92
CA VAL A 231 -0.05 -18.79 16.53
C VAL A 231 -0.22 -20.14 17.22
N HIS A 232 0.80 -20.58 17.98
CA HIS A 232 0.81 -21.84 18.72
C HIS A 232 0.83 -21.65 20.26
N SER A 233 0.64 -20.42 20.76
CA SER A 233 0.60 -20.11 22.20
C SER A 233 -0.81 -20.10 22.77
#